data_AF-A0A918TK87-F1
#
_entry.id   AF-A0A918TK87-F1
#
_cell.length_a   1.000
_cell.length_b   1.000
_cell.length_c   1.000
_cell.angle_alpha   90.00
_cell.angle_beta   90.00
_cell.angle_gamma   90.00
#
_symmetry.space_group_name_H-M   'P 1'
#
loop_
_entity.id
_entity.type
_entity.pdbx_description
1 polymer ?
#
loop_
_entity_poly.entity_id
_entity_poly.type
_entity_poly.pdbx_seq_one_letter_code
_entity_poly.pdbx_strand_id
1 'polypeptide(L)'
;MKVKKEVFQELGAFLLIGAAVCAVLILASCSTGPVAPAPASESVAMAPVGADGSAALSGGTVTSGLRSGDYTMKVPTRRPGLGTGWGDTISSSLNNTQFIRESNQPFGGVGMIYYNDQEGINAMAGSYKNKTSAYQRAANGAVEWGVKSGWSTPDHYMSGSKRYVVGKKGRKYSLVVRNVSDSRLEVVLSVDGLDVMDGKAASFKKRGYIIAPGEKIEVKGFRTSYDTVAAFEFSTVGASYSNLRHGQTRDIGVIGLAVFAEKGSPPWRWATNDASQRGEARPFAEAPLRTVR
;
A
#
# COMPACT_ATOMS: atom_id res chain seq x y z
N MET A 1 54.37 18.69 36.51
CA MET A 1 54.82 20.10 36.39
C MET A 1 53.83 20.90 35.54
N LYS A 2 53.91 22.23 35.54
CA LYS A 2 53.17 23.10 34.60
C LYS A 2 54.02 23.38 33.35
N VAL A 3 53.41 23.38 32.16
CA VAL A 3 53.96 24.04 30.96
C VAL A 3 52.85 24.82 30.27
N LYS A 4 53.26 25.98 29.75
CA LYS A 4 52.58 27.09 29.07
C LYS A 4 51.86 26.61 27.79
N LYS A 5 50.82 27.25 27.22
CA LYS A 5 50.22 28.60 27.32
C LYS A 5 50.89 29.74 26.52
N GLU A 6 51.09 29.55 25.22
CA GLU A 6 51.54 30.56 24.22
C GLU A 6 50.82 30.20 22.89
N VAL A 7 49.82 30.87 22.26
CA VAL A 7 49.06 32.16 22.33
C VAL A 7 49.53 33.28 21.36
N PHE A 8 48.77 33.56 20.26
CA PHE A 8 48.76 34.84 19.51
C PHE A 8 47.48 35.04 18.64
N GLN A 9 47.14 36.29 18.28
CA GLN A 9 46.07 36.70 17.34
C GLN A 9 46.67 37.37 16.10
N GLU A 10 45.98 37.34 14.96
CA GLU A 10 46.24 38.25 13.83
C GLU A 10 44.92 38.84 13.32
N LEU A 11 44.91 40.15 13.06
CA LEU A 11 43.78 40.94 12.56
C LEU A 11 44.28 41.79 11.39
N GLY A 12 43.87 41.47 10.16
CA GLY A 12 44.35 42.13 8.94
C GLY A 12 43.25 42.36 7.92
N ALA A 13 42.56 43.50 8.03
CA ALA A 13 41.64 43.97 7.00
C ALA A 13 42.33 45.04 6.13
N PHE A 14 42.31 44.88 4.80
CA PHE A 14 42.75 45.93 3.88
C PHE A 14 41.80 46.11 2.68
N LEU A 15 41.86 47.33 2.14
CA LEU A 15 40.73 48.03 1.52
C LEU A 15 40.75 48.03 -0.02
N LEU A 16 39.56 48.17 -0.59
CA LEU A 16 39.18 48.43 -1.98
C LEU A 16 40.17 49.20 -2.88
N ILE A 17 40.53 48.60 -4.03
CA ILE A 17 40.68 49.21 -5.38
C ILE A 17 40.27 48.10 -6.39
N GLY A 18 39.61 48.31 -7.54
CA GLY A 18 39.02 49.52 -8.13
C GLY A 18 39.17 49.52 -9.68
N ALA A 19 38.07 49.78 -10.40
CA ALA A 19 37.96 49.99 -11.86
C ALA A 19 38.07 48.78 -12.85
N ALA A 20 36.92 48.48 -13.45
CA ALA A 20 36.59 48.10 -14.85
C ALA A 20 37.65 47.60 -15.87
N VAL A 21 37.22 46.67 -16.73
CA VAL A 21 37.36 46.76 -18.22
C VAL A 21 36.36 45.84 -18.97
N CYS A 22 35.94 46.31 -20.16
CA CYS A 22 35.22 45.65 -21.28
C CYS A 22 34.18 44.52 -21.04
N ALA A 23 32.98 44.75 -21.61
CA ALA A 23 32.02 43.70 -21.92
C ALA A 23 32.36 42.96 -23.23
N VAL A 24 31.99 41.68 -23.31
CA VAL A 24 31.80 40.96 -24.58
C VAL A 24 30.44 40.26 -24.52
N LEU A 25 29.51 40.69 -25.36
CA LEU A 25 28.19 40.07 -25.50
C LEU A 25 28.26 38.85 -26.43
N ILE A 26 28.04 37.66 -25.90
CA ILE A 26 27.80 36.45 -26.70
C ILE A 26 26.31 36.08 -26.59
N LEU A 27 25.53 36.50 -27.59
CA LEU A 27 24.11 36.18 -27.68
C LEU A 27 23.93 34.74 -28.22
N ALA A 28 23.79 33.78 -27.32
CA ALA A 28 23.45 32.40 -27.65
C ALA A 28 21.93 32.27 -27.95
N SER A 29 21.53 32.52 -29.19
CA SER A 29 20.14 32.44 -29.64
C SER A 29 19.62 31.00 -29.75
N CYS A 30 19.16 30.42 -28.63
CA CYS A 30 18.37 29.19 -28.65
C CYS A 30 16.89 29.49 -28.95
N SER A 31 16.45 29.20 -30.18
CA SER A 31 15.07 29.46 -30.62
C SER A 31 14.04 28.53 -29.97
N THR A 32 13.27 29.05 -29.01
CA THR A 32 12.09 28.35 -28.47
C THR A 32 10.94 28.41 -29.49
N GLY A 33 10.79 27.35 -30.28
CA GLY A 33 9.59 27.16 -31.12
C GLY A 33 8.32 27.02 -30.28
N PRO A 34 7.14 27.41 -30.79
CA PRO A 34 5.89 27.30 -30.05
C PRO A 34 5.51 25.83 -29.82
N VAL A 35 5.52 25.40 -28.55
CA VAL A 35 4.98 24.10 -28.15
C VAL A 35 3.46 24.17 -28.29
N ALA A 36 2.89 23.33 -29.15
CA ALA A 36 1.45 23.26 -29.35
C ALA A 36 0.74 22.82 -28.05
N PRO A 37 -0.43 23.40 -27.70
CA PRO A 37 -1.18 22.98 -26.53
C PRO A 37 -1.65 21.53 -26.70
N ALA A 38 -1.43 20.72 -25.66
CA ALA A 38 -1.95 19.36 -25.62
C ALA A 38 -3.50 19.38 -25.58
N PRO A 39 -4.19 18.42 -26.23
CA PRO A 39 -5.64 18.33 -26.17
C PRO A 39 -6.11 18.07 -24.73
N ALA A 40 -7.17 18.77 -24.32
CA ALA A 40 -7.71 18.65 -22.97
C ALA A 40 -8.27 17.24 -22.73
N SER A 41 -7.78 16.57 -21.70
CA SER A 41 -8.35 15.30 -21.23
C SER A 41 -9.65 15.56 -20.48
N GLU A 42 -10.76 14.95 -20.90
CA GLU A 42 -12.07 15.10 -20.27
C GLU A 42 -12.03 14.64 -18.80
N SER A 43 -12.14 15.59 -17.87
CA SER A 43 -12.24 15.30 -16.45
C SER A 43 -13.67 14.86 -16.10
N VAL A 44 -13.93 13.55 -16.15
CA VAL A 44 -15.18 12.96 -15.65
C VAL A 44 -15.25 13.13 -14.13
N ALA A 45 -15.82 14.25 -13.68
CA ALA A 45 -16.02 14.55 -12.28
C ALA A 45 -17.16 13.69 -11.72
N MET A 46 -16.81 12.67 -10.91
CA MET A 46 -17.79 12.00 -10.05
C MET A 46 -18.32 13.00 -9.02
N ALA A 47 -19.57 13.45 -9.21
CA ALA A 47 -20.21 14.40 -8.30
C ALA A 47 -20.39 13.80 -6.88
N PRO A 48 -20.19 14.57 -5.81
CA PRO A 48 -20.57 14.15 -4.46
C PRO A 48 -22.10 14.16 -4.35
N VAL A 49 -22.70 12.99 -4.12
CA VAL A 49 -24.09 12.92 -3.66
C VAL A 49 -24.08 13.34 -2.19
N GLY A 50 -24.57 14.54 -1.92
CA GLY A 50 -24.63 15.09 -0.56
C GLY A 50 -25.58 14.31 0.35
N ALA A 51 -25.33 14.42 1.65
CA ALA A 51 -26.44 14.35 2.61
C ALA A 51 -27.27 15.64 2.47
N ASP A 52 -28.58 15.54 2.75
CA ASP A 52 -29.39 16.53 3.48
C ASP A 52 -30.90 16.23 3.35
N GLY A 53 -31.72 16.85 4.21
CA GLY A 53 -33.13 17.10 3.93
C GLY A 53 -34.14 15.99 4.26
N SER A 54 -34.63 15.97 5.50
CA SER A 54 -35.95 15.40 5.79
C SER A 54 -37.04 16.36 5.28
N ALA A 55 -37.99 15.87 4.47
CA ALA A 55 -39.12 16.65 3.97
C ALA A 55 -40.43 15.83 4.03
N ALA A 56 -41.56 16.54 4.17
CA ALA A 56 -42.82 15.96 4.61
C ALA A 56 -43.62 15.21 3.53
N LEU A 57 -44.57 14.38 3.99
CA LEU A 57 -45.64 13.80 3.19
C LEU A 57 -46.57 14.87 2.60
N SER A 58 -46.96 14.71 1.33
CA SER A 58 -48.22 15.25 0.79
C SER A 58 -48.74 14.35 -0.34
N GLY A 59 -50.06 14.34 -0.53
CA GLY A 59 -50.76 13.29 -1.30
C GLY A 59 -50.63 13.38 -2.82
N GLY A 60 -50.79 12.22 -3.47
CA GLY A 60 -50.82 12.08 -4.93
C GLY A 60 -51.26 10.67 -5.35
N THR A 61 -52.57 10.44 -5.45
CA THR A 61 -53.13 9.13 -5.82
C THR A 61 -52.99 8.87 -7.31
N VAL A 62 -52.24 7.83 -7.69
CA VAL A 62 -52.30 7.23 -9.03
C VAL A 62 -52.47 5.71 -8.88
N THR A 63 -53.63 5.20 -9.29
CA THR A 63 -53.96 3.78 -9.25
C THR A 63 -53.82 3.13 -10.63
N SER A 64 -52.81 2.30 -10.83
CA SER A 64 -52.76 1.33 -11.93
C SER A 64 -52.05 0.05 -11.47
N GLY A 65 -52.70 -1.09 -11.68
CA GLY A 65 -52.37 -2.32 -10.95
C GLY A 65 -51.11 -3.04 -11.43
N LEU A 66 -50.18 -3.26 -10.50
CA LEU A 66 -49.30 -4.43 -10.51
C LEU A 66 -49.65 -5.32 -9.30
N ARG A 67 -49.54 -6.64 -9.49
CA ARG A 67 -50.00 -7.64 -8.51
C ARG A 67 -49.19 -7.56 -7.22
N SER A 68 -49.87 -7.78 -6.09
CA SER A 68 -49.25 -8.01 -4.78
C SER A 68 -48.52 -9.36 -4.74
N GLY A 69 -47.35 -9.43 -5.37
CA GLY A 69 -46.32 -10.39 -4.97
C GLY A 69 -45.57 -9.79 -3.77
N ASP A 70 -45.39 -10.57 -2.71
CA ASP A 70 -44.72 -10.14 -1.48
C ASP A 70 -43.22 -9.89 -1.69
N TYR A 71 -42.91 -8.75 -2.30
CA TYR A 71 -41.61 -8.09 -2.20
C TYR A 71 -41.42 -7.54 -0.79
N THR A 72 -41.43 -8.45 0.17
CA THR A 72 -40.67 -8.28 1.40
C THR A 72 -39.24 -7.96 0.99
N MET A 73 -38.89 -6.67 1.00
CA MET A 73 -37.49 -6.27 0.91
C MET A 73 -36.80 -6.96 2.08
N LYS A 74 -36.03 -8.00 1.75
CA LYS A 74 -35.39 -8.87 2.73
C LYS A 74 -34.28 -8.04 3.38
N VAL A 75 -34.67 -7.27 4.40
CA VAL A 75 -33.81 -6.37 5.19
C VAL A 75 -32.50 -7.09 5.38
N PRO A 76 -31.39 -6.61 4.78
CA PRO A 76 -30.17 -7.40 4.71
C PRO A 76 -29.80 -7.87 6.11
N THR A 77 -29.93 -9.19 6.35
CA THR A 77 -29.71 -9.75 7.67
C THR A 77 -28.34 -9.31 8.11
N ARG A 78 -28.25 -8.64 9.28
CA ARG A 78 -27.01 -8.04 9.79
C ARG A 78 -25.97 -9.15 9.97
N ARG A 79 -25.21 -9.43 8.91
CA ARG A 79 -24.11 -10.40 8.90
C ARG A 79 -23.09 -9.87 9.91
N PRO A 80 -22.85 -10.60 11.03
CA PRO A 80 -21.92 -10.15 12.05
C PRO A 80 -20.52 -9.96 11.47
N GLY A 81 -19.76 -9.04 12.06
CA GLY A 81 -18.41 -8.74 11.65
C GLY A 81 -18.23 -7.52 10.74
N LEU A 82 -16.97 -7.37 10.30
CA LEU A 82 -16.48 -6.23 9.56
C LEU A 82 -16.24 -6.53 8.06
N GLY A 83 -16.36 -5.49 7.26
CA GLY A 83 -15.75 -5.35 5.94
C GLY A 83 -15.03 -4.00 5.85
N THR A 84 -14.70 -3.56 4.64
CA THR A 84 -14.10 -2.23 4.41
C THR A 84 -15.09 -1.28 3.75
N GLY A 85 -15.25 -0.11 4.36
CA GLY A 85 -16.04 1.02 3.85
C GLY A 85 -15.17 2.18 3.38
N TRP A 86 -15.84 3.26 2.97
CA TRP A 86 -15.21 4.50 2.51
C TRP A 86 -15.05 5.46 3.69
N GLY A 87 -13.82 5.77 4.06
CA GLY A 87 -13.47 6.99 4.78
C GLY A 87 -13.07 8.13 3.84
N ASP A 88 -12.78 9.31 4.39
CA ASP A 88 -12.48 10.53 3.63
C ASP A 88 -11.35 10.38 2.59
N THR A 89 -11.37 11.27 1.61
CA THR A 89 -10.32 11.39 0.59
C THR A 89 -9.00 11.84 1.22
N ILE A 90 -7.93 11.07 0.96
CA ILE A 90 -6.57 11.33 1.43
C ILE A 90 -5.64 11.53 0.22
N SER A 91 -4.75 12.51 0.29
CA SER A 91 -3.72 12.71 -0.74
C SER A 91 -2.64 11.61 -0.69
N SER A 92 -2.31 11.07 -1.86
CA SER A 92 -1.28 10.06 -2.10
C SER A 92 -0.92 10.06 -3.58
N SER A 93 0.14 10.77 -3.96
CA SER A 93 0.68 10.81 -5.32
C SER A 93 1.29 9.48 -5.76
N LEU A 94 1.40 9.31 -7.08
CA LEU A 94 2.04 8.17 -7.74
C LEU A 94 2.97 8.61 -8.87
N ASN A 95 4.19 8.11 -8.85
CA ASN A 95 5.10 8.18 -9.99
C ASN A 95 4.99 6.90 -10.82
N ASN A 96 4.80 7.03 -12.14
CA ASN A 96 4.85 5.89 -13.05
C ASN A 96 6.31 5.53 -13.39
N THR A 97 6.64 4.24 -13.44
CA THR A 97 7.95 3.74 -13.85
C THR A 97 7.81 2.44 -14.64
N GLN A 98 8.73 2.22 -15.58
CA GLN A 98 8.80 0.96 -16.30
C GLN A 98 9.17 -0.19 -15.36
N PHE A 99 8.47 -1.32 -15.53
CA PHE A 99 8.68 -2.58 -14.83
C PHE A 99 8.11 -3.71 -15.70
N ILE A 100 8.90 -4.75 -15.93
CA ILE A 100 8.48 -5.96 -16.65
C ILE A 100 8.61 -7.13 -15.68
N ARG A 101 7.57 -7.95 -15.54
CA ARG A 101 7.60 -9.10 -14.63
C ARG A 101 8.41 -10.25 -15.22
N GLU A 102 9.12 -10.97 -14.36
CA GLU A 102 9.70 -12.28 -14.69
C GLU A 102 8.60 -13.34 -14.94
N SER A 103 7.46 -13.24 -14.26
CA SER A 103 6.35 -14.20 -14.37
C SER A 103 4.98 -13.55 -14.15
N ASN A 104 3.95 -14.18 -14.72
CA ASN A 104 2.53 -13.86 -14.46
C ASN A 104 2.01 -14.49 -13.15
N GLN A 105 2.79 -15.35 -12.48
CA GLN A 105 2.47 -15.93 -11.18
C GLN A 105 3.19 -15.18 -10.05
N PRO A 106 2.58 -15.03 -8.86
CA PRO A 106 3.20 -14.32 -7.75
C PRO A 106 4.36 -15.13 -7.14
N PHE A 107 5.48 -14.44 -6.91
CA PHE A 107 6.66 -14.98 -6.27
C PHE A 107 6.37 -15.36 -4.81
N GLY A 108 6.62 -16.62 -4.45
CA GLY A 108 6.34 -17.14 -3.11
C GLY A 108 4.84 -17.18 -2.75
N GLY A 109 3.95 -17.21 -3.74
CA GLY A 109 2.50 -17.37 -3.55
C GLY A 109 1.78 -16.09 -3.12
N VAL A 110 0.59 -16.25 -2.54
CA VAL A 110 -0.29 -15.15 -2.12
C VAL A 110 -0.23 -15.00 -0.60
N GLY A 111 0.15 -13.81 -0.12
CA GLY A 111 -0.02 -13.45 1.28
C GLY A 111 -1.50 -13.14 1.56
N MET A 112 -2.03 -13.65 2.67
CA MET A 112 -3.41 -13.38 3.10
C MET A 112 -3.46 -12.92 4.55
N ILE A 113 -4.34 -11.96 4.84
CA ILE A 113 -4.72 -11.55 6.19
C ILE A 113 -6.25 -11.54 6.25
N TYR A 114 -6.82 -12.32 7.15
CA TYR A 114 -8.23 -12.24 7.50
C TYR A 114 -8.41 -11.14 8.54
N TYR A 115 -9.42 -10.29 8.43
CA TYR A 115 -9.72 -9.25 9.41
C TYR A 115 -11.19 -9.27 9.79
N ASN A 116 -11.47 -9.00 11.06
CA ASN A 116 -12.82 -8.91 11.61
C ASN A 116 -12.80 -8.15 12.94
N ASP A 117 -13.94 -7.94 13.59
CA ASP A 117 -13.96 -7.47 14.98
C ASP A 117 -13.50 -8.58 15.95
N GLN A 118 -13.39 -8.26 17.25
CA GLN A 118 -12.85 -9.19 18.23
C GLN A 118 -13.70 -10.47 18.36
N GLU A 119 -15.02 -10.38 18.18
CA GLU A 119 -15.94 -11.51 18.26
C GLU A 119 -15.82 -12.39 17.01
N GLY A 120 -15.81 -11.77 15.82
CA GLY A 120 -15.54 -12.46 14.56
C GLY A 120 -14.16 -13.12 14.51
N ILE A 121 -13.11 -12.51 15.07
CA ILE A 121 -11.80 -13.15 15.21
C ILE A 121 -11.80 -14.27 16.26
N ASN A 122 -12.62 -14.21 17.31
CA ASN A 122 -12.81 -15.35 18.22
C ASN A 122 -13.47 -16.54 17.49
N ALA A 123 -14.52 -16.28 16.71
CA ALA A 123 -15.23 -17.30 15.95
C ALA A 123 -14.38 -17.91 14.80
N MET A 124 -13.63 -17.10 14.05
CA MET A 124 -12.90 -17.56 12.86
C MET A 124 -11.51 -18.17 13.14
N ALA A 125 -10.87 -17.83 14.25
CA ALA A 125 -9.56 -18.38 14.63
C ALA A 125 -9.66 -19.52 15.66
N GLY A 126 -10.84 -19.68 16.30
CA GLY A 126 -11.06 -20.64 17.38
C GLY A 126 -10.33 -20.28 18.69
N SER A 127 -10.42 -21.19 19.66
CA SER A 127 -9.81 -21.02 20.99
C SER A 127 -8.29 -21.00 20.96
N TYR A 128 -7.68 -21.76 20.03
CA TYR A 128 -6.23 -21.89 19.89
C TYR A 128 -5.68 -20.86 18.90
N LYS A 129 -5.29 -19.69 19.43
CA LYS A 129 -4.64 -18.64 18.64
C LYS A 129 -3.53 -17.96 19.42
N ASN A 130 -2.40 -17.72 18.76
CA ASN A 130 -1.25 -17.05 19.35
C ASN A 130 -1.21 -15.59 18.86
N LYS A 131 -1.01 -14.63 19.77
CA LYS A 131 -0.75 -13.24 19.39
C LYS A 131 0.61 -13.15 18.69
N THR A 132 0.70 -12.37 17.61
CA THR A 132 1.90 -12.30 16.75
C THR A 132 2.27 -10.85 16.42
N SER A 133 3.47 -10.64 15.86
CA SER A 133 3.86 -9.33 15.34
C SER A 133 2.94 -8.92 14.19
N ALA A 134 2.62 -7.62 14.12
CA ALA A 134 1.78 -7.09 13.06
C ALA A 134 2.42 -7.22 11.68
N TYR A 135 3.72 -6.94 11.62
CA TYR A 135 4.54 -7.08 10.43
C TYR A 135 5.18 -8.46 10.38
N GLN A 136 5.03 -9.11 9.23
CA GLN A 136 5.29 -10.53 9.03
C GLN A 136 5.75 -10.78 7.59
N ARG A 137 6.52 -11.86 7.38
CA ARG A 137 7.06 -12.21 6.07
C ARG A 137 5.99 -12.73 5.10
N ALA A 138 6.26 -12.55 3.81
CA ALA A 138 5.56 -13.15 2.68
C ALA A 138 6.52 -13.21 1.47
N ALA A 139 6.08 -13.80 0.35
CA ALA A 139 6.86 -13.90 -0.89
C ALA A 139 8.29 -14.43 -0.66
N ASN A 140 8.41 -15.62 -0.07
CA ASN A 140 9.66 -16.27 0.35
C ASN A 140 10.62 -15.38 1.18
N GLY A 141 10.07 -14.38 1.90
CA GLY A 141 10.82 -13.47 2.77
C GLY A 141 11.15 -12.11 2.15
N ALA A 142 11.04 -11.95 0.83
CA ALA A 142 11.42 -10.73 0.09
C ALA A 142 10.61 -9.48 0.47
N VAL A 143 9.43 -9.66 1.07
CA VAL A 143 8.68 -8.57 1.70
C VAL A 143 8.32 -8.87 3.15
N GLU A 144 8.09 -7.79 3.89
CA GLU A 144 7.47 -7.77 5.21
C GLU A 144 6.23 -6.87 5.14
N TRP A 145 5.09 -7.35 5.64
CA TRP A 145 3.82 -6.63 5.50
C TRP A 145 2.85 -6.87 6.65
N GLY A 146 1.89 -5.96 6.81
CA GLY A 146 0.88 -6.02 7.88
C GLY A 146 -0.05 -4.79 7.89
N VAL A 147 -0.96 -4.76 8.86
CA VAL A 147 -1.97 -3.70 9.01
C VAL A 147 -1.55 -2.68 10.08
N LYS A 148 -1.79 -1.38 9.81
CA LYS A 148 -1.58 -0.25 10.73
C LYS A 148 -2.89 0.52 10.90
N SER A 149 -3.21 0.97 12.12
CA SER A 149 -4.38 1.82 12.40
C SER A 149 -4.00 2.98 13.34
N GLY A 150 -4.10 4.21 12.83
CA GLY A 150 -3.55 5.39 13.50
C GLY A 150 -2.05 5.27 13.73
N TRP A 151 -1.62 5.58 14.96
CA TRP A 151 -0.22 5.48 15.43
C TRP A 151 0.21 4.08 15.87
N SER A 152 -0.68 3.09 15.75
CA SER A 152 -0.49 1.74 16.30
C SER A 152 -0.77 0.65 15.25
N THR A 153 -0.46 -0.59 15.60
CA THR A 153 -0.94 -1.76 14.85
C THR A 153 -2.10 -2.39 15.61
N PRO A 154 -3.21 -2.79 14.95
CA PRO A 154 -4.24 -3.60 15.58
C PRO A 154 -3.68 -4.95 16.06
N ASP A 155 -4.42 -5.65 16.92
CA ASP A 155 -4.01 -6.96 17.41
C ASP A 155 -4.01 -8.00 16.27
N HIS A 156 -2.84 -8.61 16.04
CA HIS A 156 -2.65 -9.69 15.07
C HIS A 156 -2.55 -11.04 15.79
N TYR A 157 -3.19 -12.06 15.23
CA TYR A 157 -3.16 -13.44 15.73
C TYR A 157 -2.79 -14.42 14.61
N MET A 158 -2.27 -15.58 14.97
CA MET A 158 -2.18 -16.75 14.08
C MET A 158 -2.97 -17.92 14.66
N SER A 159 -3.68 -18.65 13.80
CA SER A 159 -4.26 -19.96 14.08
C SER A 159 -4.00 -20.87 12.88
N GLY A 160 -3.26 -21.96 13.10
CA GLY A 160 -2.57 -22.67 12.03
C GLY A 160 -1.69 -21.74 11.19
N SER A 161 -1.78 -21.85 9.87
CA SER A 161 -1.10 -20.97 8.90
C SER A 161 -1.83 -19.66 8.61
N LYS A 162 -3.03 -19.44 9.16
CA LYS A 162 -3.86 -18.26 8.87
C LYS A 162 -3.53 -17.11 9.81
N ARG A 163 -3.33 -15.91 9.24
CA ARG A 163 -3.13 -14.65 9.97
C ARG A 163 -4.44 -13.89 10.09
N TYR A 164 -4.72 -13.39 11.28
CA TYR A 164 -5.96 -12.72 11.66
C TYR A 164 -5.67 -11.33 12.26
N VAL A 165 -6.54 -10.35 11.99
CA VAL A 165 -6.44 -8.97 12.49
C VAL A 165 -7.74 -8.52 13.14
N VAL A 166 -7.65 -7.99 14.36
CA VAL A 166 -8.80 -7.39 15.07
C VAL A 166 -8.95 -5.93 14.65
N GLY A 167 -9.89 -5.67 13.74
CA GLY A 167 -10.38 -4.34 13.43
C GLY A 167 -11.31 -3.81 14.54
N LYS A 168 -11.57 -2.50 14.50
CA LYS A 168 -12.61 -1.84 15.32
C LYS A 168 -13.43 -0.95 14.40
N LYS A 169 -14.76 -1.09 14.42
CA LYS A 169 -15.66 -0.33 13.54
C LYS A 169 -15.39 1.19 13.64
N GLY A 170 -15.36 1.89 12.51
CA GLY A 170 -15.10 3.33 12.45
C GLY A 170 -13.63 3.71 12.64
N ARG A 171 -12.70 2.75 12.68
CA ARG A 171 -11.26 3.02 12.63
C ARG A 171 -10.74 2.90 11.21
N LYS A 172 -10.08 3.95 10.74
CA LYS A 172 -9.29 3.94 9.52
C LYS A 172 -8.05 3.06 9.69
N TYR A 173 -7.62 2.41 8.63
CA TYR A 173 -6.42 1.59 8.60
C TYR A 173 -5.62 1.77 7.31
N SER A 174 -4.43 1.18 7.26
CA SER A 174 -3.55 1.17 6.10
C SER A 174 -2.82 -0.15 5.99
N LEU A 175 -2.49 -0.53 4.75
CA LEU A 175 -1.64 -1.68 4.44
C LEU A 175 -0.22 -1.18 4.29
N VAL A 176 0.70 -1.71 5.09
CA VAL A 176 2.13 -1.37 5.01
C VAL A 176 2.87 -2.54 4.40
N VAL A 177 3.65 -2.29 3.36
CA VAL A 177 4.51 -3.28 2.71
C VAL A 177 5.92 -2.72 2.61
N ARG A 178 6.89 -3.44 3.17
CA ARG A 178 8.33 -3.16 3.09
C ARG A 178 8.99 -4.19 2.17
N ASN A 179 9.65 -3.71 1.13
CA ASN A 179 10.60 -4.52 0.38
C ASN A 179 11.86 -4.69 1.25
N VAL A 180 12.33 -5.92 1.40
CA VAL A 180 13.61 -6.20 2.08
C VAL A 180 14.63 -6.85 1.17
N SER A 181 14.28 -7.03 -0.11
CA SER A 181 15.18 -7.54 -1.12
C SER A 181 16.03 -6.42 -1.73
N ASP A 182 17.06 -6.81 -2.49
CA ASP A 182 17.93 -5.97 -3.31
C ASP A 182 17.30 -5.61 -4.68
N SER A 183 16.18 -6.24 -5.01
CA SER A 183 15.49 -6.15 -6.30
C SER A 183 14.27 -5.24 -6.19
N ARG A 184 13.88 -4.61 -7.30
CA ARG A 184 12.57 -3.93 -7.37
C ARG A 184 11.46 -4.99 -7.37
N LEU A 185 10.38 -4.74 -6.65
CA LEU A 185 9.22 -5.62 -6.59
C LEU A 185 7.95 -4.88 -7.00
N GLU A 186 7.12 -5.51 -7.83
CA GLU A 186 5.75 -5.05 -8.10
C GLU A 186 4.78 -5.78 -7.16
N VAL A 187 3.92 -5.03 -6.47
CA VAL A 187 3.06 -5.52 -5.40
C VAL A 187 1.60 -5.16 -5.71
N VAL A 188 0.82 -6.17 -6.05
CA VAL A 188 -0.64 -6.08 -6.20
C VAL A 188 -1.27 -6.41 -4.85
N LEU A 189 -2.11 -5.49 -4.35
CA LEU A 189 -2.84 -5.63 -3.10
C LEU A 189 -4.35 -5.68 -3.38
N SER A 190 -5.08 -6.42 -2.55
CA SER A 190 -6.54 -6.45 -2.58
C SER A 190 -7.15 -6.36 -1.18
N VAL A 191 -8.37 -5.85 -1.11
CA VAL A 191 -9.21 -5.73 0.09
C VAL A 191 -10.64 -6.09 -0.30
N ASP A 192 -11.27 -7.02 0.41
CA ASP A 192 -12.63 -7.53 0.13
C ASP A 192 -12.84 -8.01 -1.32
N GLY A 193 -11.80 -8.62 -1.91
CA GLY A 193 -11.78 -9.07 -3.31
C GLY A 193 -11.56 -7.97 -4.35
N LEU A 194 -11.40 -6.71 -3.93
CA LEU A 194 -11.22 -5.54 -4.79
C LEU A 194 -9.76 -5.07 -4.79
N ASP A 195 -9.28 -4.64 -5.94
CA ASP A 195 -7.94 -4.11 -6.15
C ASP A 195 -7.82 -2.69 -5.58
N VAL A 196 -6.73 -2.43 -4.86
CA VAL A 196 -6.51 -1.12 -4.23
C VAL A 196 -6.19 -0.01 -5.23
N MET A 197 -5.80 -0.33 -6.47
CA MET A 197 -5.39 0.63 -7.50
C MET A 197 -6.54 1.19 -8.35
N ASP A 198 -7.70 0.53 -8.40
CA ASP A 198 -8.87 1.01 -9.17
C ASP A 198 -10.24 0.70 -8.53
N GLY A 199 -10.28 0.02 -7.38
CA GLY A 199 -11.51 -0.34 -6.68
C GLY A 199 -12.41 -1.36 -7.39
N LYS A 200 -11.93 -2.01 -8.47
CA LYS A 200 -12.63 -3.09 -9.21
C LYS A 200 -12.11 -4.45 -8.75
N ALA A 201 -12.72 -5.55 -9.20
CA ALA A 201 -12.27 -6.91 -8.90
C ALA A 201 -10.74 -7.09 -9.07
N ALA A 202 -10.11 -7.74 -8.08
CA ALA A 202 -8.68 -8.01 -8.05
C ALA A 202 -8.27 -9.09 -9.07
N SER A 203 -7.09 -8.96 -9.66
CA SER A 203 -6.54 -9.96 -10.56
C SER A 203 -5.02 -9.83 -10.68
N PHE A 204 -4.31 -10.96 -10.74
CA PHE A 204 -2.87 -10.95 -11.00
C PHE A 204 -2.49 -10.32 -12.35
N LYS A 205 -3.42 -10.16 -13.29
CA LYS A 205 -3.19 -9.45 -14.57
C LYS A 205 -3.11 -7.92 -14.41
N LYS A 206 -3.54 -7.35 -13.29
CA LYS A 206 -3.55 -5.90 -13.02
C LYS A 206 -2.19 -5.44 -12.49
N ARG A 207 -1.88 -4.15 -12.64
CA ARG A 207 -0.61 -3.56 -12.22
C ARG A 207 -0.66 -3.10 -10.76
N GLY A 208 0.45 -3.26 -10.05
CA GLY A 208 0.58 -2.96 -8.62
C GLY A 208 1.44 -1.73 -8.32
N TYR A 209 1.69 -1.49 -7.04
CA TYR A 209 2.71 -0.54 -6.58
C TYR A 209 4.10 -1.13 -6.82
N ILE A 210 5.06 -0.32 -7.27
CA ILE A 210 6.46 -0.73 -7.39
C ILE A 210 7.22 -0.20 -6.18
N ILE A 211 7.98 -1.07 -5.52
CA ILE A 211 8.74 -0.76 -4.29
C ILE A 211 10.22 -1.01 -4.59
N ALA A 212 11.08 0.00 -4.43
CA ALA A 212 12.52 -0.16 -4.65
C ALA A 212 13.18 -0.95 -3.49
N PRO A 213 14.45 -1.36 -3.63
CA PRO A 213 15.15 -2.12 -2.60
C PRO A 213 15.15 -1.44 -1.23
N GLY A 214 14.80 -2.18 -0.17
CA GLY A 214 14.71 -1.65 1.20
C GLY A 214 13.56 -0.67 1.48
N GLU A 215 12.84 -0.19 0.47
CA GLU A 215 11.78 0.81 0.63
C GLU A 215 10.48 0.25 1.23
N LYS A 216 9.56 1.15 1.60
CA LYS A 216 8.28 0.81 2.23
C LYS A 216 7.17 1.75 1.79
N ILE A 217 6.04 1.18 1.36
CA ILE A 217 4.81 1.91 1.05
C ILE A 217 3.78 1.79 2.18
N GLU A 218 2.89 2.78 2.29
CA GLU A 218 1.73 2.78 3.18
C GLU A 218 0.47 3.11 2.36
N VAL A 219 -0.27 2.07 1.97
CA VAL A 219 -1.49 2.20 1.17
C VAL A 219 -2.66 2.46 2.12
N LYS A 220 -3.19 3.68 2.09
CA LYS A 220 -4.18 4.19 3.04
C LYS A 220 -5.64 3.99 2.60
N GLY A 221 -5.89 3.56 1.36
CA GLY A 221 -7.22 3.54 0.78
C GLY A 221 -7.31 2.95 -0.62
N PHE A 222 -8.54 2.82 -1.13
CA PHE A 222 -8.80 2.52 -2.53
C PHE A 222 -8.50 3.77 -3.38
N ARG A 223 -7.74 3.61 -4.45
CA ARG A 223 -7.32 4.73 -5.28
C ARG A 223 -8.46 5.31 -6.13
N THR A 224 -8.59 6.63 -6.11
CA THR A 224 -9.60 7.39 -6.86
C THR A 224 -8.98 8.30 -7.92
N SER A 225 -7.71 8.68 -7.79
CA SER A 225 -6.91 9.30 -8.85
C SER A 225 -5.40 9.01 -8.67
N TYR A 226 -4.54 9.59 -9.51
CA TYR A 226 -3.08 9.54 -9.31
C TYR A 226 -2.66 10.13 -7.95
N ASP A 227 -3.39 11.11 -7.43
CA ASP A 227 -3.04 11.88 -6.24
C ASP A 227 -3.98 11.70 -5.05
N THR A 228 -5.05 10.90 -5.20
CA THR A 228 -6.06 10.67 -4.15
C THR A 228 -6.46 9.21 -3.97
N VAL A 229 -6.74 8.86 -2.71
CA VAL A 229 -7.36 7.59 -2.30
C VAL A 229 -8.55 7.86 -1.37
N ALA A 230 -9.60 7.04 -1.41
CA ALA A 230 -10.63 7.02 -0.39
C ALA A 230 -10.20 6.08 0.74
N ALA A 231 -10.11 6.58 1.98
CA ALA A 231 -9.46 5.88 3.09
C ALA A 231 -10.12 4.52 3.39
N PHE A 232 -9.31 3.50 3.70
CA PHE A 232 -9.84 2.23 4.21
C PHE A 232 -10.37 2.45 5.62
N GLU A 233 -11.64 2.13 5.84
CA GLU A 233 -12.26 2.14 7.17
C GLU A 233 -12.91 0.79 7.46
N PHE A 234 -12.72 0.28 8.69
CA PHE A 234 -13.45 -0.90 9.17
C PHE A 234 -14.95 -0.58 9.30
N SER A 235 -15.76 -1.04 8.36
CA SER A 235 -17.22 -0.89 8.35
C SER A 235 -17.93 -2.21 8.70
N THR A 236 -19.23 -2.19 8.95
CA THR A 236 -20.04 -3.42 9.06
C THR A 236 -20.30 -4.01 7.69
N VAL A 237 -20.38 -5.34 7.56
CA VAL A 237 -20.61 -6.06 6.27
C VAL A 237 -21.72 -5.44 5.41
N GLY A 238 -22.87 -5.06 5.99
CA GLY A 238 -23.98 -4.43 5.26
C GLY A 238 -23.69 -3.05 4.63
N ALA A 239 -22.53 -2.45 4.96
CA ALA A 239 -22.03 -1.19 4.43
C ALA A 239 -20.57 -1.33 3.90
N SER A 240 -20.16 -2.54 3.51
CA SER A 240 -18.86 -2.77 2.87
C SER A 240 -18.90 -2.51 1.36
N TYR A 241 -17.78 -2.07 0.82
CA TYR A 241 -17.68 -1.59 -0.57
C TYR A 241 -18.00 -2.68 -1.61
N SER A 242 -17.61 -3.92 -1.35
CA SER A 242 -17.91 -5.10 -2.18
C SER A 242 -19.42 -5.37 -2.33
N ASN A 243 -20.20 -5.18 -1.25
CA ASN A 243 -21.66 -5.30 -1.29
C ASN A 243 -22.31 -4.16 -2.08
N LEU A 244 -21.79 -2.94 -1.96
CA LEU A 244 -22.30 -1.74 -2.66
C LEU A 244 -21.95 -1.68 -4.16
N ARG A 245 -21.11 -2.61 -4.67
CA ARG A 245 -20.71 -2.65 -6.09
C ARG A 245 -21.03 -3.94 -6.82
N HIS A 246 -20.88 -5.10 -6.18
CA HIS A 246 -20.90 -6.38 -6.91
C HIS A 246 -21.74 -7.49 -6.24
N GLY A 247 -22.23 -7.32 -5.02
CA GLY A 247 -23.13 -8.26 -4.34
C GLY A 247 -22.55 -9.65 -4.01
N GLN A 248 -21.33 -9.95 -4.45
CA GLN A 248 -20.65 -11.22 -4.22
C GLN A 248 -19.99 -11.23 -2.83
N THR A 249 -20.65 -11.92 -1.90
CA THR A 249 -20.36 -11.86 -0.46
C THR A 249 -19.30 -12.88 0.01
N ARG A 250 -18.39 -13.30 -0.87
CA ARG A 250 -17.46 -14.42 -0.61
C ARG A 250 -16.12 -14.01 0.00
N ASP A 251 -15.59 -12.86 -0.37
CA ASP A 251 -14.20 -12.45 -0.03
C ASP A 251 -14.13 -11.31 1.01
N ILE A 252 -15.25 -11.00 1.68
CA ILE A 252 -15.34 -9.93 2.68
C ILE A 252 -14.55 -10.32 3.95
N GLY A 253 -13.77 -9.39 4.49
CA GLY A 253 -12.90 -9.66 5.63
C GLY A 253 -11.54 -10.26 5.23
N VAL A 254 -11.14 -10.11 3.96
CA VAL A 254 -9.85 -10.63 3.44
C VAL A 254 -9.04 -9.51 2.80
N ILE A 255 -7.75 -9.46 3.15
CA ILE A 255 -6.73 -8.64 2.51
C ILE A 255 -5.74 -9.58 1.80
N GLY A 256 -5.50 -9.36 0.52
CA GLY A 256 -4.58 -10.14 -0.31
C GLY A 256 -3.32 -9.37 -0.70
N LEU A 257 -2.21 -10.11 -0.83
CA LEU A 257 -0.91 -9.63 -1.30
C LEU A 257 -0.36 -10.59 -2.37
N ALA A 258 -0.09 -10.08 -3.55
CA ALA A 258 0.64 -10.77 -4.62
C ALA A 258 1.88 -9.96 -5.01
N VAL A 259 3.06 -10.58 -4.94
CA VAL A 259 4.36 -9.96 -5.21
C VAL A 259 4.93 -10.53 -6.51
N PHE A 260 5.49 -9.69 -7.38
CA PHE A 260 6.10 -10.09 -8.64
C PHE A 260 7.53 -9.56 -8.74
N ALA A 261 8.45 -10.43 -9.15
CA ALA A 261 9.85 -10.07 -9.39
C ALA A 261 10.00 -9.37 -10.75
N GLU A 262 10.95 -8.43 -10.83
CA GLU A 262 11.34 -7.82 -12.10
C GLU A 262 12.13 -8.81 -12.97
N LYS A 263 11.90 -8.74 -14.29
CA LYS A 263 12.55 -9.60 -15.28
C LYS A 263 14.07 -9.47 -15.20
N GLY A 264 14.77 -10.58 -15.04
CA GLY A 264 16.22 -10.64 -14.88
C GLY A 264 16.75 -10.20 -13.51
N SER A 265 15.90 -9.68 -12.62
CA SER A 265 16.26 -9.26 -11.24
C SER A 265 15.48 -10.04 -10.17
N PRO A 266 15.71 -11.37 -10.05
CA PRO A 266 14.98 -12.20 -9.11
C PRO A 266 15.49 -12.01 -7.65
N PRO A 267 14.60 -11.75 -6.67
CA PRO A 267 14.96 -11.40 -5.29
C PRO A 267 15.56 -12.55 -4.44
N TRP A 268 15.83 -13.72 -5.05
CA TRP A 268 16.39 -14.89 -4.37
C TRP A 268 17.86 -15.17 -4.71
N ARG A 269 18.54 -14.31 -5.49
CA ARG A 269 19.95 -14.50 -5.91
C ARG A 269 20.99 -14.56 -4.77
N TRP A 270 20.57 -14.25 -3.54
CA TRP A 270 21.37 -14.24 -2.29
C TRP A 270 20.50 -14.59 -1.07
N ALA A 271 19.20 -14.26 -1.09
CA ALA A 271 18.36 -14.21 0.10
C ALA A 271 18.15 -15.53 0.87
N THR A 272 18.24 -16.70 0.22
CA THR A 272 17.95 -18.00 0.87
C THR A 272 19.18 -18.81 1.26
N ASN A 273 20.37 -18.49 0.73
CA ASN A 273 21.56 -19.33 0.86
C ASN A 273 22.68 -18.58 1.61
N ASP A 274 23.02 -17.36 1.17
CA ASP A 274 24.07 -16.56 1.78
C ASP A 274 23.80 -16.22 3.24
N ALA A 275 22.54 -15.97 3.64
CA ALA A 275 22.23 -15.56 5.01
C ALA A 275 22.63 -16.62 6.04
N SER A 276 22.33 -17.89 5.75
CA SER A 276 22.74 -19.03 6.59
C SER A 276 24.25 -19.27 6.49
N GLN A 277 24.81 -19.30 5.28
CA GLN A 277 26.24 -19.54 5.07
C GLN A 277 27.13 -18.45 5.68
N ARG A 278 26.67 -17.19 5.76
CA ARG A 278 27.35 -16.08 6.47
C ARG A 278 27.17 -16.16 7.99
N GLY A 279 26.11 -16.78 8.49
CA GLY A 279 25.96 -17.11 9.91
C GLY A 279 26.90 -18.25 10.35
N GLU A 280 27.17 -19.20 9.45
CA GLU A 280 28.12 -20.31 9.64
C GLU A 280 29.57 -19.95 9.23
N ALA A 281 29.78 -18.78 8.62
CA ALA A 281 31.10 -18.34 8.13
C ALA A 281 32.06 -18.06 9.30
N ARG A 282 32.96 -19.02 9.53
CA ARG A 282 34.05 -18.89 10.51
C ARG A 282 35.01 -17.79 10.02
N PRO A 283 35.36 -16.77 10.82
CA PRO A 283 36.22 -15.65 10.38
C PRO A 283 37.65 -16.10 10.02
N PHE A 284 38.06 -17.27 10.51
CA PHE A 284 39.24 -17.99 10.07
C PHE A 284 38.79 -19.37 9.56
N ALA A 285 38.37 -19.42 8.30
CA ALA A 285 38.16 -20.68 7.60
C ALA A 285 39.53 -21.26 7.21
N GLU A 286 39.78 -22.50 7.60
CA GLU A 286 41.00 -23.22 7.23
C GLU A 286 41.02 -23.44 5.71
N ALA A 287 42.13 -23.10 5.05
CA ALA A 287 42.20 -23.14 3.59
C ALA A 287 41.95 -24.57 3.07
N PRO A 288 41.15 -24.76 2.01
CA PRO A 288 40.85 -26.09 1.50
C PRO A 288 42.15 -26.80 1.13
N LEU A 289 42.40 -27.95 1.78
CA LEU A 289 43.62 -28.72 1.60
C LEU A 289 43.83 -29.00 0.11
N ARG A 290 45.00 -28.61 -0.43
CA ARG A 290 45.39 -28.95 -1.79
C ARG A 290 45.55 -30.46 -1.88
N THR A 291 44.51 -31.16 -2.35
CA THR A 291 44.61 -32.54 -2.81
C THR A 291 45.47 -32.57 -4.07
N VAL A 292 46.79 -32.64 -3.88
CA VAL A 292 47.73 -32.96 -4.95
C VAL A 292 47.40 -34.37 -5.44
N ARG A 293 47.22 -34.50 -6.76
CA ARG A 293 47.19 -35.76 -7.49
C ARG A 293 48.42 -35.82 -8.39
#